data_AF-A0AB36JMS6-F1
#
_entry.id   AF-A0AB36JMS6-F1
#
_cell.length_a   1.000
_cell.length_b   1.000
_cell.length_c   1.000
_cell.angle_alpha   90.00
_cell.angle_beta   90.00
_cell.angle_gamma   90.00
#
_symmetry.space_group_name_H-M   'P 1'
#
loop_
_entity.id
_entity.type
_entity.pdbx_description
1 polymer ?
#
loop_
_entity_poly.entity_id
_entity_poly.type
_entity_poly.pdbx_seq_one_letter_code
_entity_poly.pdbx_strand_id
1 'polypeptide(L)'
;HVHIAWADNETGTEGFTLTNSTEKSYMGIYTDFDAVHSTDPTRYKWVKTKGAKGALDNEQLANIHAKIEAKSDANLTQEQMNMLNERLQLMEVEAKAKATMENFSELEKRFLAFVTSNAESVAKSEEDLIAIAERIDKMVLDFGSMKEMKTFIDTYMSSSEEGMAIGKNDGSSVIKVSNDRISMFSSGKEVMYISQGVIHIDNGIFTASVQIGRFRTEEYYYNPDINVIRYVGNLGIV
;
A
#
# COMPACT_ATOMS: atom_id res chain seq x y z
N HIS A 1 -43.65 49.93 92.15
CA HIS A 1 -44.40 48.86 91.47
C HIS A 1 -44.32 49.06 89.96
N VAL A 2 -44.28 47.96 89.21
CA VAL A 2 -44.29 47.97 87.74
C VAL A 2 -45.67 47.56 87.26
N HIS A 3 -46.24 48.35 86.36
CA HIS A 3 -47.56 48.15 85.79
C HIS A 3 -47.44 47.93 84.28
N ILE A 4 -48.14 46.92 83.79
CA ILE A 4 -48.20 46.57 82.38
C ILE A 4 -49.65 46.73 81.91
N ALA A 5 -49.81 47.36 80.75
CA ALA A 5 -51.09 47.52 80.06
C ALA A 5 -50.97 47.15 78.58
N TRP A 6 -52.09 46.93 77.92
CA TRP A 6 -52.14 46.62 76.48
C TRP A 6 -53.15 47.52 75.76
N ALA A 7 -52.87 47.82 74.50
CA ALA A 7 -53.70 48.69 73.67
C ALA A 7 -53.55 48.36 72.17
N ASP A 8 -54.43 48.94 71.37
CA ASP A 8 -54.50 48.73 69.92
C ASP A 8 -53.75 49.81 69.12
N ASN A 9 -53.40 50.93 69.76
CA ASN A 9 -52.74 52.06 69.12
C ASN A 9 -51.49 52.55 69.89
N GLU A 10 -50.71 53.42 69.25
CA GLU A 10 -49.43 53.92 69.76
C GLU A 10 -49.54 54.81 71.01
N THR A 11 -50.72 55.37 71.27
CA THR A 11 -50.98 56.28 72.40
C THR A 11 -51.65 55.59 73.59
N GLY A 12 -52.01 54.30 73.45
CA GLY A 12 -52.68 53.54 74.51
C GLY A 12 -54.15 53.86 74.71
N THR A 13 -54.72 54.79 73.93
CA THR A 13 -56.06 55.33 74.14
C THR A 13 -57.16 54.45 73.54
N GLU A 14 -56.81 53.60 72.59
CA GLU A 14 -57.74 52.69 71.92
C GLU A 14 -57.56 51.27 72.44
N GLY A 15 -58.65 50.70 72.95
CA GLY A 15 -58.66 49.33 73.45
C GLY A 15 -57.81 49.09 74.71
N PHE A 16 -57.58 50.14 75.53
CA PHE A 16 -56.82 50.04 76.77
C PHE A 16 -57.33 48.94 77.70
N THR A 17 -56.43 48.09 78.15
CA THR A 17 -56.75 47.03 79.10
C THR A 17 -55.55 46.67 79.97
N LEU A 18 -55.84 46.38 81.23
CA LEU A 18 -54.85 45.97 82.24
C LEU A 18 -54.75 44.45 82.39
N THR A 19 -55.59 43.69 81.68
CA THR A 19 -55.70 42.23 81.89
C THR A 19 -55.70 41.42 80.61
N ASN A 20 -56.15 41.98 79.48
CA ASN A 20 -56.27 41.22 78.23
C ASN A 20 -55.20 41.62 77.21
N SER A 21 -54.16 40.79 77.09
CA SER A 21 -53.10 40.98 76.09
C SER A 21 -53.42 40.39 74.71
N THR A 22 -54.52 39.63 74.60
CA THR A 22 -54.84 38.87 73.40
C THR A 22 -55.23 39.82 72.27
N GLU A 23 -54.57 39.69 71.12
CA GLU A 23 -54.74 40.51 69.91
C GLU A 23 -54.36 42.00 70.02
N LYS A 24 -53.87 42.46 71.17
CA LYS A 24 -53.36 43.82 71.32
C LYS A 24 -52.04 44.02 70.59
N SER A 25 -51.91 45.15 69.91
CA SER A 25 -50.75 45.45 69.04
C SER A 25 -49.62 46.18 69.77
N TYR A 26 -49.93 46.78 70.92
CA TYR A 26 -49.00 47.57 71.73
C TYR A 26 -49.04 47.14 73.20
N MET A 27 -47.86 47.13 73.83
CA MET A 27 -47.69 46.91 75.26
C MET A 27 -47.14 48.17 75.91
N GLY A 28 -47.80 48.62 76.98
CA GLY A 28 -47.48 49.82 77.74
C GLY A 28 -46.85 49.45 79.08
N ILE A 29 -45.77 50.14 79.46
CA ILE A 29 -45.13 49.96 80.77
C ILE A 29 -45.11 51.28 81.52
N TYR A 30 -45.47 51.24 82.80
CA TYR A 30 -45.47 52.38 83.72
C TYR A 30 -45.02 51.94 85.12
N THR A 31 -44.37 52.82 85.88
CA THR A 31 -43.84 52.49 87.22
C THR A 31 -44.02 53.64 88.21
N ASP A 32 -44.52 53.35 89.41
CA ASP A 32 -44.56 54.29 90.54
C ASP A 32 -44.43 53.60 91.91
N PHE A 33 -44.88 54.25 92.99
CA PHE A 33 -44.82 53.72 94.36
C PHE A 33 -46.17 53.16 94.85
N ASP A 34 -47.23 53.22 94.04
CA ASP A 34 -48.55 52.70 94.39
C ASP A 34 -48.70 51.25 93.92
N ALA A 35 -49.33 50.40 94.72
CA ALA A 35 -49.53 49.00 94.34
C ALA A 35 -50.66 48.80 93.31
N VAL A 36 -51.55 49.79 93.17
CA VAL A 36 -52.74 49.72 92.29
C VAL A 36 -52.38 50.23 90.90
N HIS A 37 -52.75 49.48 89.86
CA HIS A 37 -52.54 49.88 88.47
C HIS A 37 -53.29 51.16 88.11
N SER A 38 -52.62 52.10 87.44
CA SER A 38 -53.27 53.29 86.91
C SER A 38 -54.13 52.94 85.69
N THR A 39 -55.35 53.47 85.64
CA THR A 39 -56.26 53.38 84.49
C THR A 39 -56.07 54.50 83.47
N ASP A 40 -55.09 55.38 83.67
CA ASP A 40 -54.76 56.45 82.73
C ASP A 40 -53.73 55.94 81.69
N PRO A 41 -54.11 55.77 80.41
CA PRO A 41 -53.25 55.25 79.36
C PRO A 41 -52.06 56.15 79.04
N THR A 42 -52.13 57.45 79.36
CA THR A 42 -51.08 58.43 79.05
C THR A 42 -49.84 58.29 79.94
N ARG A 43 -49.97 57.62 81.09
CA ARG A 43 -48.86 57.33 81.99
C ARG A 43 -47.97 56.19 81.49
N TYR A 44 -48.48 55.37 80.57
CA TYR A 44 -47.76 54.22 80.02
C TYR A 44 -46.91 54.62 78.82
N LYS A 45 -45.69 54.07 78.74
CA LYS A 45 -44.87 54.13 77.54
C LYS A 45 -45.13 52.91 76.68
N TRP A 46 -45.63 53.14 75.47
CA TRP A 46 -46.11 52.11 74.56
C TRP A 46 -45.05 51.66 73.57
N VAL A 47 -44.94 50.33 73.39
CA VAL A 47 -44.07 49.68 72.40
C VAL A 47 -44.89 48.69 71.58
N LYS A 48 -44.68 48.69 70.27
CA LYS A 48 -45.32 47.75 69.34
C LYS A 48 -44.75 46.36 69.53
N THR A 49 -45.59 45.38 69.83
CA THR A 49 -45.15 44.01 70.16
C THR A 49 -45.48 42.98 69.08
N LYS A 50 -46.28 43.35 68.07
CA LYS A 50 -46.67 42.46 66.96
C LYS A 50 -45.99 42.87 65.65
N GLY A 51 -44.99 42.11 65.22
CA GLY A 51 -44.37 42.17 63.88
C GLY A 51 -45.13 41.29 62.87
N ALA A 52 -45.06 41.62 61.57
CA ALA A 52 -45.75 40.86 60.52
C ALA A 52 -45.17 39.44 60.36
N LYS A 53 -46.06 38.44 60.28
CA LYS A 53 -45.75 37.00 60.22
C LYS A 53 -45.36 36.60 58.79
N GLY A 54 -44.11 36.17 58.58
CA GLY A 54 -43.60 35.69 57.28
C GLY A 54 -43.83 34.20 57.08
N ALA A 55 -44.93 33.82 56.44
CA ALA A 55 -45.10 32.52 55.81
C ALA A 55 -45.22 32.76 54.31
N LEU A 56 -44.30 32.17 53.52
CA LEU A 56 -44.42 32.18 52.06
C LEU A 56 -45.72 31.45 51.70
N ASP A 57 -46.56 32.08 50.88
CA ASP A 57 -47.81 31.49 50.41
C ASP A 57 -47.57 30.41 49.33
N ASN A 58 -48.61 29.65 48.99
CA ASN A 58 -48.54 28.57 47.99
C ASN A 58 -48.07 29.06 46.61
N GLU A 59 -48.32 30.33 46.28
CA GLU A 59 -47.96 30.91 44.99
C GLU A 59 -46.46 31.21 44.94
N GLN A 60 -45.89 31.71 46.05
CA GLN A 60 -44.46 31.91 46.20
C GLN A 60 -43.68 30.58 46.22
N LEU A 61 -44.21 29.55 46.89
CA LEU A 61 -43.63 28.20 46.87
C LEU A 61 -43.65 27.57 45.47
N ALA A 62 -44.75 27.70 44.73
CA ALA A 62 -44.86 27.23 43.36
C ALA A 62 -43.90 27.97 42.42
N ASN A 63 -43.73 29.28 42.60
CA ASN A 63 -42.84 30.10 41.78
C ASN A 63 -41.35 29.78 42.06
N ILE A 64 -41.01 29.48 43.32
CA ILE A 64 -39.68 28.99 43.68
C ILE A 64 -39.42 27.61 43.05
N HIS A 65 -40.38 26.67 43.14
CA HIS A 65 -40.24 25.34 42.51
C HIS A 65 -40.10 25.45 40.99
N ALA A 66 -40.97 26.22 40.32
CA ALA A 66 -40.91 26.40 38.87
C ALA A 66 -39.59 27.04 38.42
N LYS A 67 -39.04 27.99 39.19
CA LYS A 67 -37.72 28.58 38.89
C LYS A 67 -36.58 27.61 39.15
N ILE A 68 -36.68 26.74 40.14
CA ILE A 68 -35.67 25.71 40.43
C ILE A 68 -35.68 24.65 39.33
N GLU A 69 -36.85 24.12 38.96
CA GLU A 69 -36.99 23.13 37.89
C GLU A 69 -36.53 23.72 36.54
N ALA A 70 -37.00 24.91 36.16
CA ALA A 70 -36.58 25.54 34.91
C ALA A 70 -35.07 25.83 34.84
N LYS A 71 -34.44 26.23 35.97
CA LYS A 71 -32.98 26.45 36.01
C LYS A 71 -32.19 25.15 36.06
N SER A 72 -32.69 24.13 36.75
CA SER A 72 -32.10 22.80 36.79
C SER A 72 -32.10 22.17 35.39
N ASP A 73 -33.24 22.22 34.71
CA ASP A 73 -33.38 21.62 33.38
C ASP A 73 -32.54 22.35 32.33
N ALA A 74 -32.51 23.69 32.35
CA ALA A 74 -31.70 24.47 31.42
C ALA A 74 -30.19 24.29 31.64
N ASN A 75 -29.72 24.24 32.90
CA ASN A 75 -28.31 24.04 33.19
C ASN A 75 -27.87 22.60 32.92
N LEU A 76 -28.66 21.61 33.34
CA LEU A 76 -28.36 20.19 33.12
C LEU A 76 -28.36 19.86 31.62
N THR A 77 -29.28 20.40 30.83
CA THR A 77 -29.30 20.19 29.38
C THR A 77 -28.14 20.91 28.66
N GLN A 78 -27.77 22.12 29.07
CA GLN A 78 -26.64 22.83 28.46
C GLN A 78 -25.30 22.11 28.77
N GLU A 79 -25.13 21.64 30.00
CA GLU A 79 -23.93 20.92 30.42
C GLU A 79 -23.85 19.55 29.73
N GLN A 80 -24.97 18.83 29.60
CA GLN A 80 -25.05 17.59 28.83
C GLN A 80 -24.72 17.79 27.35
N MET A 81 -25.20 18.88 26.73
CA MET A 81 -24.87 19.22 25.34
C MET A 81 -23.39 19.57 25.17
N ASN A 82 -22.80 20.29 26.13
CA ASN A 82 -21.38 20.61 26.11
C ASN A 82 -20.52 19.34 26.24
N MET A 83 -20.85 18.45 27.18
CA MET A 83 -20.18 17.15 27.33
C MET A 83 -20.35 16.25 26.10
N LEU A 84 -21.52 16.25 25.47
CA LEU A 84 -21.77 15.49 24.25
C LEU A 84 -20.92 16.02 23.09
N ASN A 85 -20.84 17.35 22.96
CA ASN A 85 -20.02 18.00 21.94
C ASN A 85 -18.52 17.75 22.16
N GLU A 86 -18.03 17.82 23.39
CA GLU A 86 -16.64 17.46 23.72
C GLU A 86 -16.34 15.99 23.41
N ARG A 87 -17.26 15.08 23.76
CA ARG A 87 -17.12 13.65 23.46
C ARG A 87 -17.17 13.36 21.96
N LEU A 88 -18.00 14.07 21.20
CA LEU A 88 -18.05 13.98 19.74
C LEU A 88 -16.73 14.47 19.12
N GLN A 89 -16.18 15.59 19.58
CA GLN A 89 -14.88 16.09 19.11
C GLN A 89 -13.74 15.11 19.40
N LEU A 90 -13.70 14.54 20.60
CA LEU A 90 -12.71 13.52 20.97
C LEU A 90 -12.83 12.27 20.09
N MET A 91 -14.05 11.77 19.89
CA MET A 91 -14.29 10.59 19.05
C MET A 91 -13.94 10.85 17.58
N GLU A 92 -14.18 12.07 17.08
CA GLU A 92 -13.78 12.47 15.73
C GLU A 92 -12.26 12.56 15.58
N VAL A 93 -11.55 13.08 16.58
CA VAL A 93 -10.09 13.11 16.62
C VAL A 93 -9.52 11.69 16.67
N GLU A 94 -10.08 10.81 17.50
CA GLU A 94 -9.66 9.40 17.58
C GLU A 94 -9.94 8.65 16.28
N ALA A 95 -11.11 8.84 15.66
CA ALA A 95 -11.45 8.21 14.38
C ALA A 95 -10.54 8.72 13.25
N LYS A 96 -10.27 10.03 13.21
CA LYS A 96 -9.31 10.62 12.28
C LYS A 96 -7.92 10.04 12.51
N ALA A 97 -7.41 10.05 13.74
CA ALA A 97 -6.10 9.51 14.09
C ALA A 97 -5.97 8.02 13.74
N LYS A 98 -7.02 7.23 14.00
CA LYS A 98 -7.08 5.81 13.64
C LYS A 98 -7.06 5.61 12.12
N ALA A 99 -7.83 6.38 11.37
CA ALA A 99 -7.79 6.35 9.91
C ALA A 99 -6.41 6.77 9.37
N THR A 100 -5.73 7.75 9.97
CA THR A 100 -4.36 8.12 9.60
C THR A 100 -3.36 7.00 9.91
N MET A 101 -3.52 6.30 11.04
CA MET A 101 -2.68 5.15 11.39
C MET A 101 -2.91 3.94 10.48
N GLU A 102 -4.17 3.66 10.10
CA GLU A 102 -4.50 2.61 9.12
C GLU A 102 -3.90 2.94 7.75
N ASN A 103 -4.02 4.20 7.30
CA ASN A 103 -3.38 4.66 6.07
C ASN A 103 -1.85 4.57 6.12
N PHE A 104 -1.23 4.88 7.26
CA PHE A 104 0.21 4.77 7.45
C PHE A 104 0.68 3.30 7.45
N SER A 105 -0.07 2.41 8.10
CA SER A 105 0.20 0.97 8.10
C SER A 105 0.07 0.35 6.70
N GLU A 106 -0.95 0.75 5.95
CA GLU A 106 -1.14 0.38 4.54
C GLU A 106 0.03 0.89 3.68
N LEU A 107 0.47 2.13 3.89
CA LEU A 107 1.62 2.73 3.21
C LEU A 107 2.91 1.97 3.51
N GLU A 108 3.17 1.62 4.78
CA GLU A 108 4.34 0.84 5.19
C GLU A 108 4.33 -0.54 4.52
N LYS A 109 3.19 -1.23 4.48
CA LYS A 109 3.06 -2.51 3.76
C LYS A 109 3.33 -2.37 2.28
N ARG A 110 2.78 -1.34 1.62
CA ARG A 110 3.03 -1.08 0.19
C ARG A 110 4.49 -0.73 -0.07
N PHE A 111 5.11 0.04 0.82
CA PHE A 111 6.53 0.40 0.73
C PHE A 111 7.42 -0.83 0.90
N LEU A 112 7.19 -1.65 1.93
CA LEU A 112 7.91 -2.91 2.14
C LEU A 112 7.71 -3.87 0.96
N ALA A 113 6.48 -4.01 0.46
CA ALA A 113 6.19 -4.80 -0.73
C ALA A 113 6.94 -4.29 -1.98
N PHE A 114 7.01 -2.97 -2.17
CA PHE A 114 7.76 -2.34 -3.26
C PHE A 114 9.27 -2.56 -3.13
N VAL A 115 9.83 -2.41 -1.93
CA VAL A 115 11.26 -2.66 -1.66
C VAL A 115 11.60 -4.12 -1.93
N THR A 116 10.78 -5.06 -1.44
CA THR A 116 10.96 -6.50 -1.69
C THR A 116 10.80 -6.84 -3.16
N SER A 117 9.76 -6.34 -3.83
CA SER A 117 9.58 -6.60 -5.27
C SER A 117 10.71 -6.01 -6.10
N ASN A 118 11.25 -4.86 -5.70
CA ASN A 118 12.43 -4.29 -6.35
C ASN A 118 13.68 -5.11 -6.07
N ALA A 119 13.88 -5.60 -4.85
CA ALA A 119 15.02 -6.47 -4.53
C ALA A 119 14.97 -7.77 -5.33
N GLU A 120 13.79 -8.40 -5.46
CA GLU A 120 13.57 -9.57 -6.30
C GLU A 120 13.77 -9.25 -7.79
N SER A 121 13.30 -8.08 -8.25
CA SER A 121 13.48 -7.63 -9.64
C SER A 121 14.94 -7.33 -9.94
N VAL A 122 15.69 -6.78 -8.99
CA VAL A 122 17.14 -6.52 -9.09
C VAL A 122 17.89 -7.85 -9.12
N ALA A 123 17.60 -8.78 -8.20
CA ALA A 123 18.24 -10.09 -8.18
C ALA A 123 17.99 -10.87 -9.47
N LYS A 124 16.75 -10.84 -9.98
CA LYS A 124 16.41 -11.45 -11.26
C LYS A 124 17.09 -10.76 -12.44
N SER A 125 17.17 -9.43 -12.42
CA SER A 125 17.91 -8.68 -13.44
C SER A 125 19.41 -8.98 -13.38
N GLU A 126 19.99 -9.16 -12.20
CA GLU A 126 21.38 -9.57 -12.03
C GLU A 126 21.62 -10.98 -12.58
N GLU A 127 20.75 -11.96 -12.29
CA GLU A 127 20.82 -13.30 -12.89
C GLU A 127 20.68 -13.26 -14.42
N ASP A 128 19.70 -12.52 -14.94
CA ASP A 128 19.49 -12.36 -16.39
C ASP A 128 20.71 -11.69 -17.04
N LEU A 129 21.29 -10.67 -16.40
CA LEU A 129 22.50 -9.99 -16.86
C LEU A 129 23.73 -10.89 -16.81
N ILE A 130 23.89 -11.74 -15.79
CA ILE A 130 24.98 -12.73 -15.70
C ILE A 130 24.82 -13.77 -16.82
N ALA A 131 23.62 -14.30 -17.05
CA ALA A 131 23.36 -15.26 -18.12
C ALA A 131 23.60 -14.63 -19.51
N ILE A 132 23.23 -13.36 -19.71
CA ILE A 132 23.53 -12.59 -20.92
C ILE A 132 25.04 -12.36 -21.05
N ALA A 133 25.74 -12.01 -19.97
CA ALA A 133 27.19 -11.81 -19.97
C ALA A 133 27.94 -13.10 -20.32
N GLU A 134 27.58 -14.25 -19.76
CA GLU A 134 28.15 -15.55 -20.12
C GLU A 134 27.89 -15.92 -21.59
N ARG A 135 26.71 -15.57 -22.11
CA ARG A 135 26.36 -15.76 -23.52
C ARG A 135 27.12 -14.81 -24.44
N ILE A 136 27.31 -13.56 -24.02
CA ILE A 136 28.13 -12.56 -24.71
C ILE A 136 29.59 -12.99 -24.68
N ASP A 137 30.13 -13.49 -23.57
CA ASP A 137 31.51 -13.98 -23.49
C ASP A 137 31.74 -15.18 -24.41
N LYS A 138 30.81 -16.14 -24.45
CA LYS A 138 30.87 -17.25 -25.43
C LYS A 138 30.80 -16.73 -26.87
N MET A 139 29.88 -15.81 -27.15
CA MET A 139 29.74 -15.20 -28.46
C MET A 139 30.98 -14.37 -28.83
N VAL A 140 31.60 -13.64 -27.90
CA VAL A 140 32.81 -12.84 -28.10
C VAL A 140 34.06 -13.72 -28.22
N LEU A 141 34.11 -14.89 -27.61
CA LEU A 141 35.16 -15.88 -27.89
C LEU A 141 35.03 -16.46 -29.31
N ASP A 142 33.81 -16.72 -29.76
CA ASP A 142 33.53 -17.17 -31.13
C ASP A 142 33.81 -16.05 -32.17
N PHE A 143 33.36 -14.82 -31.91
CA PHE A 143 33.59 -13.65 -32.79
C PHE A 143 35.03 -13.11 -32.70
N GLY A 144 35.66 -13.16 -31.53
CA GLY A 144 37.02 -12.69 -31.28
C GLY A 144 38.09 -13.57 -31.93
N SER A 145 37.72 -14.79 -32.34
CA SER A 145 38.54 -15.66 -33.19
C SER A 145 38.18 -15.56 -34.67
N MET A 146 37.34 -14.59 -35.08
CA MET A 146 36.81 -14.43 -36.45
C MET A 146 36.22 -15.72 -37.01
N LYS A 147 35.63 -16.55 -36.14
CA LYS A 147 35.15 -17.89 -36.50
C LYS A 147 33.72 -18.10 -36.00
N GLU A 148 32.76 -18.06 -36.92
CA GLU A 148 31.39 -18.50 -36.65
C GLU A 148 31.35 -20.03 -36.67
N MET A 149 30.96 -20.70 -35.57
CA MET A 149 30.91 -22.16 -35.50
C MET A 149 29.56 -22.64 -34.99
N LYS A 150 28.96 -23.61 -35.70
CA LYS A 150 27.72 -24.30 -35.33
C LYS A 150 28.01 -25.78 -35.14
N THR A 151 27.92 -26.24 -33.90
CA THR A 151 28.12 -27.64 -33.53
C THR A 151 26.79 -28.38 -33.35
N PHE A 152 26.76 -29.62 -33.80
CA PHE A 152 25.73 -30.62 -33.54
C PHE A 152 26.36 -31.76 -32.72
N ILE A 153 25.59 -32.81 -32.43
CA ILE A 153 26.06 -33.96 -31.62
C ILE A 153 27.33 -34.57 -32.24
N ASP A 154 27.31 -34.89 -33.54
CA ASP A 154 28.42 -35.58 -34.21
C ASP A 154 29.14 -34.76 -35.28
N THR A 155 28.59 -33.60 -35.66
CA THR A 155 29.06 -32.79 -36.78
C THR A 155 29.19 -31.32 -36.42
N TYR A 156 29.93 -30.58 -37.23
CA TYR A 156 30.04 -29.13 -37.11
C TYR A 156 30.03 -28.46 -38.48
N MET A 157 29.68 -27.19 -38.45
CA MET A 157 29.87 -26.23 -39.54
C MET A 157 30.65 -25.04 -38.97
N SER A 158 31.64 -24.52 -39.68
CA SER A 158 32.35 -23.30 -39.28
C SER A 158 32.64 -22.40 -40.47
N SER A 159 32.60 -21.08 -40.25
CA SER A 159 33.01 -20.02 -41.17
C SER A 159 34.10 -19.20 -40.50
N SER A 160 35.20 -18.91 -41.20
CA SER A 160 36.33 -18.15 -40.68
C SER A 160 37.04 -17.38 -41.80
N GLU A 161 38.05 -16.58 -41.47
CA GLU A 161 38.89 -15.91 -42.49
C GLU A 161 39.59 -16.90 -43.44
N GLU A 162 39.91 -18.11 -42.96
CA GLU A 162 40.53 -19.17 -43.78
C GLU A 162 39.51 -19.88 -44.70
N GLY A 163 38.22 -19.55 -44.56
CA GLY A 163 37.11 -20.12 -45.32
C GLY A 163 36.13 -20.91 -44.48
N MET A 164 35.39 -21.81 -45.13
CA MET A 164 34.32 -22.59 -44.53
C MET A 164 34.70 -24.07 -44.35
N ALA A 165 34.21 -24.70 -43.29
CA ALA A 165 34.39 -26.14 -43.09
C ALA A 165 33.10 -26.79 -42.59
N ILE A 166 32.88 -28.02 -43.03
CA ILE A 166 31.83 -28.91 -42.52
C ILE A 166 32.48 -30.27 -42.25
N GLY A 167 32.27 -30.83 -41.08
CA GLY A 167 32.90 -32.11 -40.76
C GLY A 167 32.30 -32.80 -39.56
N LYS A 168 32.83 -33.99 -39.25
CA LYS A 168 32.53 -34.69 -38.01
C LYS A 168 33.43 -34.22 -36.89
N ASN A 169 32.90 -34.22 -35.67
CA ASN A 169 33.64 -33.85 -34.46
C ASN A 169 34.82 -34.79 -34.17
N ASP A 170 34.74 -36.04 -34.65
CA ASP A 170 35.82 -37.05 -34.55
C ASP A 170 36.95 -36.87 -35.58
N GLY A 171 36.83 -35.90 -36.50
CA GLY A 171 37.82 -35.63 -37.55
C GLY A 171 37.88 -36.68 -38.67
N SER A 172 36.98 -37.68 -38.68
CA SER A 172 36.97 -38.75 -39.68
C SER A 172 36.56 -38.28 -41.08
N SER A 173 35.83 -37.18 -41.20
CA SER A 173 35.43 -36.61 -42.48
C SER A 173 35.27 -35.10 -42.38
N VAL A 174 35.93 -34.36 -43.26
CA VAL A 174 35.85 -32.89 -43.31
C VAL A 174 35.87 -32.43 -44.77
N ILE A 175 34.95 -31.53 -45.13
CA ILE A 175 35.03 -30.73 -46.35
C ILE A 175 35.45 -29.31 -45.94
N LYS A 176 36.48 -28.79 -46.58
CA LYS A 176 36.97 -27.41 -46.39
C LYS A 176 36.88 -26.65 -47.71
N VAL A 177 36.45 -25.41 -47.64
CA VAL A 177 36.37 -24.47 -48.76
C VAL A 177 37.15 -23.23 -48.38
N SER A 178 38.35 -23.07 -48.96
CA SER A 178 39.14 -21.85 -48.90
C SER A 178 38.98 -21.05 -50.19
N ASN A 179 39.60 -19.88 -50.25
CA ASN A 179 39.50 -18.96 -51.39
C ASN A 179 40.05 -19.55 -52.71
N ASP A 180 40.97 -20.50 -52.62
CA ASP A 180 41.72 -21.07 -53.74
C ASP A 180 41.56 -22.60 -53.86
N ARG A 181 40.88 -23.22 -52.90
CA ARG A 181 40.83 -24.69 -52.79
C ARG A 181 39.57 -25.20 -52.12
N ILE A 182 38.99 -26.23 -52.71
CA ILE A 182 37.97 -27.06 -52.05
C ILE A 182 38.60 -28.41 -51.75
N SER A 183 38.67 -28.82 -50.50
CA SER A 183 39.36 -30.05 -50.06
C SER A 183 38.41 -30.96 -49.31
N MET A 184 38.50 -32.27 -49.57
CA MET A 184 37.83 -33.31 -48.82
C MET A 184 38.86 -34.17 -48.10
N PHE A 185 38.70 -34.31 -46.79
CA PHE A 185 39.54 -35.10 -45.90
C PHE A 185 38.78 -36.32 -45.41
N SER A 186 39.47 -37.45 -45.36
CA SER A 186 39.04 -38.67 -44.68
C SER A 186 40.11 -39.08 -43.68
N SER A 187 39.74 -39.19 -42.40
CA SER A 187 40.65 -39.50 -41.29
C SER A 187 41.92 -38.64 -41.27
N GLY A 188 41.75 -37.34 -41.51
CA GLY A 188 42.83 -36.36 -41.56
C GLY A 188 43.69 -36.34 -42.83
N LYS A 189 43.53 -37.31 -43.76
CA LYS A 189 44.21 -37.30 -45.06
C LYS A 189 43.33 -36.63 -46.11
N GLU A 190 43.87 -35.70 -46.88
CA GLU A 190 43.20 -35.15 -48.06
C GLU A 190 43.09 -36.21 -49.16
N VAL A 191 41.88 -36.51 -49.61
CA VAL A 191 41.60 -37.56 -50.61
C VAL A 191 41.10 -37.01 -51.93
N MET A 192 40.58 -35.78 -51.93
CA MET A 192 40.13 -35.05 -53.11
C MET A 192 40.31 -33.56 -52.87
N TYR A 193 40.71 -32.83 -53.91
CA TYR A 193 40.62 -31.38 -53.89
C TYR A 193 40.41 -30.78 -55.28
N ILE A 194 39.87 -29.57 -55.31
CA ILE A 194 39.75 -28.74 -56.50
C ILE A 194 40.62 -27.51 -56.26
N SER A 195 41.58 -27.26 -57.14
CA SER A 195 42.40 -26.05 -57.11
C SER A 195 42.90 -25.71 -58.51
N GLN A 196 43.04 -24.43 -58.83
CA GLN A 196 43.60 -23.96 -60.10
C GLN A 196 42.91 -24.57 -61.35
N GLY A 197 41.60 -24.82 -61.27
CA GLY A 197 40.82 -25.41 -62.37
C GLY A 197 41.02 -26.92 -62.57
N VAL A 198 41.76 -27.59 -61.69
CA VAL A 198 41.99 -29.03 -61.74
C VAL A 198 41.32 -29.72 -60.55
N ILE A 199 40.68 -30.85 -60.82
CA ILE A 199 40.17 -31.76 -59.79
C ILE A 199 41.19 -32.88 -59.59
N HIS A 200 41.72 -32.98 -58.38
CA HIS A 200 42.59 -34.05 -57.94
C HIS A 200 41.80 -35.04 -57.09
N ILE A 201 41.89 -36.33 -57.42
CA ILE A 201 41.27 -37.43 -56.69
C ILE A 201 42.36 -38.50 -56.53
N ASP A 202 42.68 -38.87 -55.28
CA ASP A 202 43.66 -39.93 -55.01
C ASP A 202 43.16 -41.28 -55.55
N ASN A 203 41.90 -41.62 -55.24
CA ASN A 203 41.23 -42.83 -55.71
C ASN A 203 39.74 -42.52 -55.94
N GLY A 204 39.23 -42.88 -57.12
CA GLY A 204 37.82 -42.68 -57.48
C GLY A 204 37.25 -43.91 -58.19
N ILE A 205 36.07 -44.35 -57.76
CA ILE A 205 35.31 -45.41 -58.41
C ILE A 205 34.09 -44.76 -59.07
N PHE A 206 34.02 -44.84 -60.40
CA PHE A 206 32.85 -44.42 -61.17
C PHE A 206 32.07 -45.66 -61.57
N THR A 207 30.87 -45.83 -61.01
CA THR A 207 30.09 -47.07 -61.16
C THR A 207 29.25 -47.14 -62.42
N ALA A 208 28.88 -45.99 -63.00
CA ALA A 208 28.00 -45.93 -64.17
C ALA A 208 28.78 -45.59 -65.45
N SER A 209 29.31 -44.38 -65.53
CA SER A 209 30.10 -43.94 -66.68
C SER A 209 30.93 -42.71 -66.36
N VAL A 210 31.95 -42.46 -67.18
CA VAL A 210 32.74 -41.22 -67.18
C VAL A 210 32.78 -40.68 -68.60
N GLN A 211 32.37 -39.43 -68.80
CA GLN A 211 32.40 -38.76 -70.10
C GLN A 211 33.51 -37.71 -70.16
N ILE A 212 34.39 -37.84 -71.16
CA ILE A 212 35.49 -36.93 -71.43
C ILE A 212 35.31 -36.41 -72.86
N GLY A 213 34.93 -35.14 -72.97
CA GLY A 213 34.55 -34.54 -74.26
C GLY A 213 33.34 -35.26 -74.87
N ARG A 214 33.48 -35.72 -76.12
CA ARG A 214 32.41 -36.41 -76.87
C ARG A 214 32.43 -37.94 -76.69
N PHE A 215 33.27 -38.46 -75.80
CA PHE A 215 33.43 -39.88 -75.57
C PHE A 215 33.05 -40.24 -74.14
N ARG A 216 32.30 -41.32 -73.98
CA ARG A 216 31.88 -41.87 -72.69
C ARG A 216 32.43 -43.28 -72.54
N THR A 217 33.11 -43.52 -71.42
CA THR A 217 33.45 -44.87 -70.95
C THR A 217 32.31 -45.35 -70.04
N GLU A 218 31.72 -46.49 -70.36
CA GLU A 218 30.60 -47.10 -69.62
C GLU A 218 30.69 -48.62 -69.67
N GLU A 219 29.98 -49.28 -68.76
CA GLU A 219 29.85 -50.74 -68.74
C GLU A 219 29.15 -51.25 -69.99
N TYR A 220 29.64 -52.36 -70.57
CA TYR A 220 29.02 -52.96 -71.74
C TYR A 220 27.77 -53.75 -71.35
N TYR A 221 26.61 -53.35 -71.87
CA TYR A 221 25.31 -53.94 -71.49
C TYR A 221 25.19 -55.45 -71.72
N TYR A 222 25.97 -56.05 -72.62
CA TYR A 222 26.00 -57.50 -72.83
C TYR A 222 27.04 -58.23 -71.98
N ASN A 223 28.06 -57.54 -71.48
CA ASN A 223 29.09 -58.11 -70.59
C ASN A 223 29.59 -57.06 -69.59
N PRO A 224 29.11 -57.10 -68.33
CA PRO A 224 29.52 -56.20 -67.25
C PRO A 224 31.02 -56.17 -66.93
N ASP A 225 31.76 -57.22 -67.29
CA ASP A 225 33.21 -57.29 -67.04
C ASP A 225 34.03 -56.48 -68.05
N ILE A 226 33.37 -55.77 -68.99
CA ILE A 226 34.01 -55.00 -70.05
C ILE A 226 33.50 -53.57 -70.04
N ASN A 227 34.44 -52.63 -70.07
CA ASN A 227 34.13 -51.23 -70.36
C ASN A 227 34.23 -50.96 -71.86
N VAL A 228 33.27 -50.20 -72.39
CA VAL A 228 33.26 -49.71 -73.77
C VAL A 228 33.38 -48.20 -73.81
N ILE A 229 34.02 -47.67 -74.85
CA ILE A 229 34.07 -46.24 -75.15
C ILE A 229 33.13 -45.94 -76.31
N ARG A 230 32.13 -45.08 -76.10
CA ARG A 230 31.17 -44.67 -77.12
C ARG A 230 31.27 -43.19 -77.42
N TYR A 231 31.12 -42.83 -78.69
CA TYR A 231 30.87 -41.45 -79.09
C TYR A 231 29.41 -41.10 -78.80
N VAL A 232 29.18 -40.09 -77.96
CA VAL A 232 27.83 -39.72 -77.48
C VAL A 232 27.33 -38.40 -78.05
N GLY A 233 28.05 -37.79 -78.99
CA GLY A 233 27.62 -36.55 -79.66
C GLY A 233 27.82 -35.29 -78.81
N ASN A 234 26.97 -34.28 -79.05
CA ASN A 234 27.16 -32.95 -78.46
C ASN A 234 26.90 -32.99 -76.94
N LEU A 235 27.78 -32.33 -76.19
CA LEU A 235 27.55 -32.06 -74.77
C LEU A 235 26.27 -31.21 -74.71
N GLY A 236 25.22 -31.70 -74.05
CA GLY A 236 24.00 -30.94 -73.78
C GLY A 236 24.26 -29.80 -72.77
N ILE A 237 25.25 -28.96 -73.05
CA ILE A 237 25.54 -27.73 -72.31
C ILE A 237 24.81 -26.63 -73.08
N VAL A 238 23.67 -26.22 -72.53
CA VAL A 238 23.07 -24.90 -72.78
C VAL A 238 23.71 -23.93 -71.81
#